data_AF-W0J6C3-F1
#
_entry.id   AF-W0J6C3-F1
#
_cell.length_a   1.000
_cell.length_b   1.000
_cell.length_c   1.000
_cell.angle_alpha   90.00
_cell.angle_beta   90.00
_cell.angle_gamma   90.00
#
_symmetry.space_group_name_H-M   'P 1'
#
loop_
_entity.id
_entity.type
_entity.pdbx_description
1 polymer ?
#
loop_
_entity_poly.entity_id
_entity_poly.type
_entity_poly.pdbx_seq_one_letter_code
_entity_poly.pdbx_strand_id
1 'polypeptide(L)'
;MHYHTKHPRVSRTHQQKGFTLLELGLVLGIIAVLVAILLPKGFDALRHARIQQVAKTVETAKTAIVNYLSLPGGNGNLPRTEGANIPVTGAGLIAASDEVKSKAARLDAILLLTGMLEKPISVRMGSQVRNSSGEGEELSWNQGSLTFTTTIGGATSRDWSKVTRLEARSSEQILPSQAQGANFRLDGLTDLSPNLVVAYLVIPNCPGKDAYELATILNGSQLAPANSSSACDTGVVSYAFPTNGVTDVYIYLTAL
;
A
#
# COMPACT_ATOMS: atom_id res chain seq x y z
N MET A 1 54.85 -63.12 -46.93
CA MET A 1 54.47 -63.26 -45.50
C MET A 1 54.76 -61.92 -44.83
N HIS A 2 53.76 -61.04 -44.73
CA HIS A 2 53.90 -59.64 -44.29
C HIS A 2 53.21 -59.49 -42.93
N TYR A 3 53.95 -59.15 -41.88
CA TYR A 3 53.42 -58.96 -40.53
C TYR A 3 52.86 -57.55 -40.37
N HIS A 4 51.59 -57.43 -39.94
CA HIS A 4 50.94 -56.17 -39.64
C HIS A 4 50.92 -55.96 -38.12
N THR A 5 51.78 -55.06 -37.61
CA THR A 5 51.84 -54.68 -36.20
C THR A 5 50.72 -53.71 -35.86
N LYS A 6 49.74 -54.15 -35.07
CA LYS A 6 48.71 -53.26 -34.49
C LYS A 6 49.32 -52.40 -33.39
N HIS A 7 49.24 -51.08 -33.54
CA HIS A 7 49.53 -50.14 -32.45
C HIS A 7 48.38 -50.12 -31.43
N PRO A 8 48.63 -50.28 -30.12
CA PRO A 8 47.60 -50.15 -29.10
C PRO A 8 47.17 -48.68 -28.95
N ARG A 9 45.85 -48.41 -29.05
CA ARG A 9 45.27 -47.11 -28.70
C ARG A 9 45.25 -46.98 -27.17
N VAL A 10 45.91 -45.94 -26.66
CA VAL A 10 45.85 -45.55 -25.25
C VAL A 10 44.45 -44.99 -24.96
N SER A 11 43.61 -45.76 -24.26
CA SER A 11 42.36 -45.25 -23.69
C SER A 11 42.70 -44.44 -22.43
N ARG A 12 42.48 -43.12 -22.48
CA ARG A 12 42.49 -42.29 -21.26
C ARG A 12 41.27 -42.64 -20.43
N THR A 13 41.47 -43.36 -19.34
CA THR A 13 40.47 -43.56 -18.31
C THR A 13 40.24 -42.23 -17.59
N HIS A 14 39.07 -41.63 -17.81
CA HIS A 14 38.65 -40.47 -17.04
C HIS A 14 38.37 -40.95 -15.60
N GLN A 15 39.27 -40.64 -14.67
CA GLN A 15 39.00 -40.90 -13.25
C GLN A 15 37.92 -39.93 -12.77
N GLN A 16 36.67 -40.39 -12.75
CA GLN A 16 35.61 -39.73 -12.01
C GLN A 16 35.87 -40.00 -10.52
N LYS A 17 36.48 -39.03 -9.83
CA LYS A 17 36.55 -39.06 -8.36
C LYS A 17 35.16 -38.72 -7.82
N GLY A 18 34.52 -39.66 -7.15
CA GLY A 18 33.27 -39.42 -6.41
C GLY A 18 33.54 -38.66 -5.11
N PHE A 19 32.57 -37.86 -4.66
CA PHE A 19 32.65 -37.15 -3.38
C PHE A 19 32.59 -38.13 -2.21
N THR A 20 33.43 -37.92 -1.19
CA THR A 20 33.37 -38.68 0.06
C THR A 20 32.22 -38.19 0.95
N LEU A 21 31.68 -39.06 1.82
CA LEU A 21 30.65 -38.66 2.80
C LEU A 21 31.14 -37.54 3.73
N LEU A 22 32.45 -37.52 4.05
CA LEU A 22 33.06 -36.50 4.88
C LEU A 22 33.10 -35.14 4.18
N GLU A 23 33.50 -35.09 2.91
CA GLU A 23 33.48 -33.84 2.13
C GLU A 23 32.05 -33.30 1.99
N LEU A 24 31.07 -34.17 1.73
CA LEU A 24 29.67 -33.77 1.69
C LEU A 24 29.20 -33.22 3.04
N GLY A 25 29.56 -33.88 4.15
CA GLY A 25 29.22 -33.42 5.49
C GLY A 25 29.84 -32.06 5.84
N LEU A 26 31.10 -31.84 5.46
CA LEU A 26 31.78 -30.56 5.64
C LEU A 26 31.08 -29.44 4.85
N VAL A 27 30.75 -29.69 3.57
CA VAL A 27 30.06 -28.73 2.70
C VAL A 27 28.70 -28.33 3.28
N LEU A 28 27.91 -29.32 3.73
CA LEU A 28 26.62 -29.06 4.36
C LEU A 28 26.77 -28.27 5.67
N GLY A 29 27.81 -28.56 6.46
CA GLY A 29 28.13 -27.79 7.67
C GLY A 29 28.40 -26.31 7.37
N ILE A 30 29.20 -26.03 6.35
CA ILE A 30 29.49 -24.64 5.93
C ILE A 30 28.22 -23.95 5.41
N ILE A 31 27.43 -24.62 4.57
CA ILE A 31 26.17 -24.07 4.06
C ILE A 31 25.21 -23.76 5.20
N ALA A 32 25.09 -24.64 6.21
CA ALA A 32 24.22 -24.41 7.37
C ALA A 32 24.59 -23.13 8.13
N VAL A 33 25.89 -22.90 8.37
CA VAL A 33 26.37 -21.67 9.02
C VAL A 33 26.09 -20.43 8.17
N LEU A 34 26.35 -20.50 6.85
CA LEU A 34 26.09 -19.39 5.94
C LEU A 34 24.61 -19.01 5.90
N VAL A 35 23.73 -20.01 5.79
CA VAL A 35 22.27 -19.81 5.76
C VAL A 35 21.79 -19.18 7.07
N ALA A 36 22.31 -19.63 8.23
CA ALA A 36 21.94 -19.07 9.52
C ALA A 36 22.23 -17.56 9.65
N ILE A 37 23.34 -17.09 9.05
CA ILE A 37 23.74 -15.66 9.11
C ILE A 37 23.02 -14.83 8.04
N LEU A 38 22.78 -15.41 6.86
CA LEU A 38 22.24 -14.68 5.70
C LEU A 38 20.72 -14.55 5.71
N LEU A 39 19.98 -15.56 6.19
CA LEU A 39 18.51 -15.55 6.15
C LEU A 39 17.88 -14.36 6.89
N PRO A 40 18.27 -14.01 8.13
CA PRO A 40 17.66 -12.90 8.84
C PRO A 40 17.83 -11.57 8.08
N LYS A 41 19.04 -11.33 7.56
CA LYS A 41 19.36 -10.13 6.77
C LYS A 41 18.58 -10.10 5.46
N GLY A 42 18.38 -11.25 4.83
CA GLY A 42 17.56 -11.38 3.62
C GLY A 42 16.10 -10.98 3.87
N PHE A 43 15.52 -11.37 5.01
CA PHE A 43 14.15 -10.97 5.36
C PHE A 43 14.03 -9.47 5.66
N ASP A 44 15.00 -8.89 6.38
CA ASP A 44 15.01 -7.44 6.61
C ASP A 44 15.16 -6.66 5.30
N ALA A 45 16.01 -7.11 4.37
CA ALA A 45 16.16 -6.50 3.06
C ALA A 45 14.86 -6.58 2.23
N LEU A 46 14.16 -7.71 2.27
CA LEU A 46 12.86 -7.87 1.61
C LEU A 46 11.78 -6.98 2.24
N ARG A 47 11.78 -6.84 3.57
CA ARG A 47 10.88 -5.92 4.29
C ARG A 47 11.12 -4.48 3.86
N HIS A 48 12.37 -4.04 3.91
CA HIS A 48 12.77 -2.69 3.46
C HIS A 48 12.36 -2.44 2.01
N ALA A 49 12.62 -3.39 1.11
CA ALA A 49 12.24 -3.27 -0.30
C ALA A 49 10.72 -3.13 -0.50
N ARG A 50 9.90 -3.83 0.30
CA ARG A 50 8.43 -3.68 0.25
C ARG A 50 8.00 -2.30 0.72
N ILE A 51 8.64 -1.75 1.75
CA ILE A 51 8.36 -0.41 2.27
C ILE A 51 8.77 0.66 1.24
N GLN A 52 9.93 0.51 0.60
CA GLN A 52 10.35 1.38 -0.52
C GLN A 52 9.38 1.31 -1.70
N GLN A 53 8.79 0.14 -1.96
CA GLN A 53 7.75 0.00 -2.98
C GLN A 53 6.48 0.78 -2.64
N VAL A 54 6.15 0.96 -1.34
CA VAL A 54 5.03 1.83 -0.93
C VAL A 54 5.29 3.27 -1.35
N ALA A 55 6.49 3.80 -1.10
CA ALA A 55 6.87 5.15 -1.51
C ALA A 55 6.69 5.36 -3.03
N LYS A 56 7.07 4.36 -3.85
CA LYS A 56 6.83 4.40 -5.30
C LYS A 56 5.34 4.41 -5.66
N THR A 57 4.54 3.59 -4.98
CA THR A 57 3.09 3.54 -5.17
C THR A 57 2.42 4.88 -4.81
N VAL A 58 2.92 5.58 -3.79
CA VAL A 58 2.47 6.93 -3.42
C VAL A 58 2.70 7.93 -4.55
N GLU A 59 3.87 7.90 -5.20
CA GLU A 59 4.15 8.77 -6.35
C GLU A 59 3.29 8.43 -7.57
N THR A 60 3.02 7.14 -7.82
CA THR A 60 2.02 6.74 -8.83
C THR A 60 0.64 7.31 -8.51
N ALA A 61 0.20 7.24 -7.25
CA ALA A 61 -1.11 7.74 -6.82
C ALA A 61 -1.21 9.27 -6.96
N LYS A 62 -0.18 10.02 -6.55
CA LYS A 62 -0.11 11.48 -6.75
C LYS A 62 -0.21 11.85 -8.23
N THR A 63 0.53 11.16 -9.09
CA THR A 63 0.48 11.38 -10.54
C THR A 63 -0.92 11.12 -11.10
N ALA A 64 -1.56 10.02 -10.70
CA ALA A 64 -2.92 9.71 -11.12
C ALA A 64 -3.93 10.77 -10.67
N ILE A 65 -3.79 11.30 -9.45
CA ILE A 65 -4.61 12.40 -8.94
C ILE A 65 -4.40 13.69 -9.74
N VAL A 66 -3.15 14.07 -10.02
CA VAL A 66 -2.86 15.27 -10.84
C VAL A 66 -3.48 15.13 -12.23
N ASN A 67 -3.37 13.96 -12.85
CA ASN A 67 -4.01 13.70 -14.14
C ASN A 67 -5.53 13.77 -14.04
N TYR A 68 -6.14 13.21 -12.98
CA TYR A 68 -7.57 13.32 -12.73
C TYR A 68 -8.03 14.77 -12.62
N LEU A 69 -7.30 15.61 -11.87
CA LEU A 69 -7.62 17.03 -11.70
C LEU A 69 -7.53 17.82 -13.00
N SER A 70 -6.74 17.34 -13.96
CA SER A 70 -6.62 17.93 -15.29
C SER A 70 -7.73 17.49 -16.26
N LEU A 71 -8.62 16.58 -15.86
CA LEU A 71 -9.69 16.08 -16.73
C LEU A 71 -10.72 17.18 -17.03
N PRO A 72 -11.04 17.41 -18.32
CA PRO A 72 -12.17 18.26 -18.71
C PRO A 72 -13.48 17.73 -18.10
N GLY A 73 -14.22 18.61 -17.40
CA GLY A 73 -15.46 18.23 -16.70
C GLY A 73 -15.29 17.74 -15.27
N GLY A 74 -14.05 17.71 -14.73
CA GLY A 74 -13.74 17.30 -13.35
C GLY A 74 -13.84 18.39 -12.28
N ASN A 75 -14.32 19.60 -12.61
CA ASN A 75 -14.39 20.77 -11.72
C ASN A 75 -13.10 21.12 -10.94
N GLY A 76 -11.94 20.55 -11.32
CA GLY A 76 -10.67 20.78 -10.63
C GLY A 76 -10.66 20.37 -9.15
N ASN A 77 -11.54 19.45 -8.73
CA ASN A 77 -11.68 19.04 -7.33
C ASN A 77 -11.75 17.52 -7.18
N LEU A 78 -11.47 17.03 -5.97
CA LEU A 78 -11.57 15.62 -5.62
C LEU A 78 -12.94 15.30 -5.00
N PRO A 79 -13.62 14.23 -5.44
CA PRO A 79 -14.82 13.76 -4.77
C PRO A 79 -14.47 13.28 -3.36
N ARG A 80 -15.33 13.61 -2.38
CA ARG A 80 -15.23 12.99 -1.05
C ARG A 80 -15.64 11.52 -1.15
N THR A 81 -14.85 10.65 -0.55
CA THR A 81 -15.09 9.20 -0.50
C THR A 81 -15.17 8.70 0.94
N GLU A 82 -14.81 9.53 1.90
CA GLU A 82 -14.94 9.25 3.33
C GLU A 82 -15.48 10.47 4.08
N GLY A 83 -16.02 10.24 5.28
CA GLY A 83 -16.57 11.28 6.14
C GLY A 83 -17.92 11.82 5.67
N ALA A 84 -18.21 13.06 6.05
CA ALA A 84 -19.49 13.71 5.74
C ALA A 84 -19.55 14.20 4.28
N ASN A 85 -20.78 14.31 3.76
CA ASN A 85 -21.08 14.89 2.44
C ASN A 85 -20.42 14.15 1.25
N ILE A 86 -20.33 12.81 1.33
CA ILE A 86 -19.98 11.98 0.17
C ILE A 86 -21.06 12.17 -0.90
N PRO A 87 -20.70 12.61 -2.13
CA PRO A 87 -21.67 12.91 -3.16
C PRO A 87 -22.27 11.61 -3.71
N VAL A 88 -23.57 11.42 -3.53
CA VAL A 88 -24.29 10.21 -3.97
C VAL A 88 -25.58 10.58 -4.71
N THR A 89 -26.08 9.66 -5.51
CA THR A 89 -27.44 9.71 -6.06
C THR A 89 -28.16 8.36 -5.88
N GLY A 90 -29.48 8.37 -5.98
CA GLY A 90 -30.33 7.22 -5.73
C GLY A 90 -30.84 7.19 -4.29
N ALA A 91 -32.13 6.93 -4.11
CA ALA A 91 -32.81 7.04 -2.83
C ALA A 91 -32.19 6.14 -1.74
N GLY A 92 -31.75 4.93 -2.10
CA GLY A 92 -31.12 4.01 -1.16
C GLY A 92 -29.77 4.51 -0.63
N LEU A 93 -28.95 5.12 -1.50
CA LEU A 93 -27.68 5.70 -1.07
C LEU A 93 -27.88 7.00 -0.30
N ILE A 94 -28.82 7.86 -0.71
CA ILE A 94 -29.13 9.12 -0.01
C ILE A 94 -29.56 8.82 1.44
N ALA A 95 -30.39 7.80 1.64
CA ALA A 95 -30.86 7.38 2.96
C ALA A 95 -29.81 6.63 3.80
N ALA A 96 -28.71 6.14 3.21
CA ALA A 96 -27.64 5.47 3.94
C ALA A 96 -26.87 6.44 4.84
N SER A 97 -26.37 5.94 5.98
CA SER A 97 -25.52 6.73 6.86
C SER A 97 -24.17 7.04 6.21
N ASP A 98 -23.52 8.11 6.67
CA ASP A 98 -22.19 8.47 6.18
C ASP A 98 -21.15 7.38 6.50
N GLU A 99 -21.33 6.62 7.59
CA GLU A 99 -20.48 5.47 7.91
C GLU A 99 -20.57 4.38 6.84
N VAL A 100 -21.78 4.07 6.36
CA VAL A 100 -21.99 3.07 5.30
C VAL A 100 -21.37 3.56 3.98
N LYS A 101 -21.60 4.81 3.62
CA LYS A 101 -21.00 5.41 2.41
C LYS A 101 -19.47 5.43 2.48
N SER A 102 -18.91 5.79 3.62
CA SER A 102 -17.45 5.87 3.85
C SER A 102 -16.74 4.53 3.76
N LYS A 103 -17.45 3.44 4.06
CA LYS A 103 -16.89 2.08 3.90
C LYS A 103 -16.95 1.59 2.45
N ALA A 104 -17.87 2.12 1.65
CA ALA A 104 -18.15 1.66 0.29
C ALA A 104 -17.45 2.49 -0.80
N ALA A 105 -17.41 3.81 -0.64
CA ALA A 105 -16.78 4.73 -1.58
C ALA A 105 -15.27 4.68 -1.45
N ARG A 106 -14.58 4.93 -2.56
CA ARG A 106 -13.11 4.87 -2.62
C ARG A 106 -12.58 5.69 -3.80
N LEU A 107 -11.52 6.46 -3.57
CA LEU A 107 -10.96 7.35 -4.58
C LEU A 107 -10.27 6.56 -5.71
N ASP A 108 -9.65 5.42 -5.38
CA ASP A 108 -9.00 4.59 -6.40
C ASP A 108 -10.00 3.99 -7.41
N ALA A 109 -11.26 3.72 -7.02
CA ALA A 109 -12.30 3.33 -7.98
C ALA A 109 -12.61 4.44 -9.00
N ILE A 110 -12.63 5.71 -8.56
CA ILE A 110 -12.81 6.86 -9.45
C ILE A 110 -11.64 6.93 -10.44
N LEU A 111 -10.41 6.81 -9.95
CA LEU A 111 -9.21 6.88 -10.78
C LEU A 111 -9.14 5.71 -11.77
N LEU A 112 -9.60 4.52 -11.40
CA LEU A 112 -9.71 3.37 -12.31
C LEU A 112 -10.74 3.62 -13.40
N LEU A 113 -11.94 4.07 -13.02
CA LEU A 113 -13.05 4.30 -13.96
C LEU A 113 -12.74 5.43 -14.95
N THR A 114 -12.01 6.45 -14.50
CA THR A 114 -11.54 7.55 -15.36
C THR A 114 -10.26 7.24 -16.14
N GLY A 115 -9.69 6.04 -15.97
CA GLY A 115 -8.48 5.61 -16.67
C GLY A 115 -7.18 6.26 -16.17
N MET A 116 -7.21 6.93 -15.01
CA MET A 116 -6.03 7.53 -14.36
C MET A 116 -5.17 6.49 -13.63
N LEU A 117 -5.78 5.35 -13.28
CA LEU A 117 -5.09 4.14 -12.88
C LEU A 117 -5.46 2.99 -13.81
N GLU A 118 -4.47 2.15 -14.15
CA GLU A 118 -4.69 0.95 -14.97
C GLU A 118 -5.11 -0.27 -14.14
N LYS A 119 -4.77 -0.26 -12.84
CA LYS A 119 -5.02 -1.37 -11.93
C LYS A 119 -5.22 -0.89 -10.50
N PRO A 120 -5.98 -1.63 -9.67
CA PRO A 120 -6.15 -1.29 -8.27
C PRO A 120 -4.81 -1.14 -7.56
N ILE A 121 -4.72 -0.12 -6.70
CA ILE A 121 -3.55 0.07 -5.86
C ILE A 121 -3.38 -1.13 -4.94
N SER A 122 -2.16 -1.63 -4.85
CA SER A 122 -1.82 -2.67 -3.89
C SER A 122 -0.39 -2.50 -3.42
N VAL A 123 -0.17 -2.84 -2.16
CA VAL A 123 1.13 -2.83 -1.51
C VAL A 123 1.34 -4.14 -0.76
N ARG A 124 2.61 -4.48 -0.51
CA ARG A 124 3.01 -5.66 0.26
C ARG A 124 3.36 -5.27 1.70
N MET A 125 2.55 -4.39 2.27
CA MET A 125 2.66 -3.87 3.63
C MET A 125 1.25 -3.82 4.23
N GLY A 126 1.14 -4.11 5.53
CA GLY A 126 -0.15 -4.21 6.22
C GLY A 126 -1.08 -5.28 5.65
N SER A 127 -2.38 -5.01 5.71
CA SER A 127 -3.44 -5.92 5.27
C SER A 127 -3.24 -6.36 3.83
N GLN A 128 -3.29 -7.68 3.62
CA GLN A 128 -3.23 -8.29 2.28
C GLN A 128 -4.63 -8.68 1.77
N VAL A 129 -5.69 -8.20 2.42
CA VAL A 129 -7.07 -8.32 1.93
C VAL A 129 -7.22 -7.46 0.68
N ARG A 130 -7.83 -8.02 -0.38
CA ARG A 130 -8.02 -7.33 -1.67
C ARG A 130 -9.46 -7.20 -2.10
N ASN A 131 -10.38 -7.85 -1.40
CA ASN A 131 -11.80 -7.85 -1.71
C ASN A 131 -12.56 -7.16 -0.59
N SER A 132 -13.62 -6.44 -0.94
CA SER A 132 -14.57 -5.90 0.04
C SER A 132 -15.25 -7.01 0.84
N SER A 133 -15.60 -6.72 2.08
CA SER A 133 -16.66 -7.44 2.80
C SER A 133 -18.04 -6.78 2.56
N GLY A 134 -19.09 -7.34 3.18
CA GLY A 134 -20.45 -6.81 3.07
C GLY A 134 -21.20 -7.29 1.83
N GLU A 135 -22.40 -6.74 1.65
CA GLU A 135 -23.35 -7.12 0.60
C GLU A 135 -23.68 -5.93 -0.32
N GLY A 136 -24.39 -6.22 -1.41
CA GLY A 136 -24.83 -5.22 -2.37
C GLY A 136 -23.82 -4.92 -3.48
N GLU A 137 -24.16 -3.92 -4.29
CA GLU A 137 -23.36 -3.50 -5.44
C GLU A 137 -22.19 -2.60 -5.01
N GLU A 138 -21.10 -2.67 -5.76
CA GLU A 138 -20.00 -1.72 -5.64
C GLU A 138 -20.47 -0.34 -6.14
N LEU A 139 -20.02 0.72 -5.46
CA LEU A 139 -20.32 2.08 -5.91
C LEU A 139 -19.59 2.37 -7.21
N SER A 140 -20.33 2.85 -8.20
CA SER A 140 -19.78 3.37 -9.45
C SER A 140 -19.71 4.89 -9.39
N TRP A 141 -18.70 5.46 -10.02
CA TRP A 141 -18.58 6.91 -10.15
C TRP A 141 -19.22 7.39 -11.46
N ASN A 142 -20.17 8.31 -11.37
CA ASN A 142 -20.73 8.98 -12.54
C ASN A 142 -20.04 10.34 -12.74
N GLN A 143 -19.19 10.42 -13.76
CA GLN A 143 -18.43 11.64 -14.07
C GLN A 143 -19.32 12.81 -14.53
N GLY A 144 -20.47 12.54 -15.15
CA GLY A 144 -21.36 13.59 -15.64
C GLY A 144 -22.13 14.29 -14.52
N SER A 145 -22.54 13.53 -13.50
CA SER A 145 -23.25 14.07 -12.32
C SER A 145 -22.34 14.34 -11.12
N LEU A 146 -21.07 13.94 -11.19
CA LEU A 146 -20.11 14.02 -10.08
C LEU A 146 -20.62 13.38 -8.79
N THR A 147 -21.25 12.20 -8.92
CA THR A 147 -21.82 11.46 -7.78
C THR A 147 -21.52 9.96 -7.88
N PHE A 148 -21.45 9.32 -6.72
CA PHE A 148 -21.48 7.87 -6.61
C PHE A 148 -22.91 7.34 -6.81
N THR A 149 -23.02 6.23 -7.51
CA THR A 149 -24.30 5.59 -7.84
C THR A 149 -24.18 4.07 -7.66
N THR A 150 -25.32 3.39 -7.51
CA THR A 150 -25.46 1.95 -7.78
C THR A 150 -26.31 1.77 -9.03
N THR A 151 -26.24 0.61 -9.68
CA THR A 151 -26.94 0.32 -10.94
C THR A 151 -28.45 0.45 -10.79
N ILE A 152 -28.96 0.05 -9.62
CA ILE A 152 -30.40 0.05 -9.30
C ILE A 152 -30.81 1.17 -8.32
N GLY A 153 -29.91 2.11 -8.00
CA GLY A 153 -30.16 3.16 -7.01
C GLY A 153 -30.43 2.64 -5.58
N GLY A 154 -30.12 1.36 -5.35
CA GLY A 154 -30.27 0.66 -4.08
C GLY A 154 -29.15 0.99 -3.10
N ALA A 155 -29.38 0.66 -1.83
CA ALA A 155 -28.35 0.77 -0.81
C ALA A 155 -27.20 -0.22 -1.06
N THR A 156 -26.04 0.05 -0.47
CA THR A 156 -24.90 -0.86 -0.43
C THR A 156 -24.42 -0.98 1.01
N SER A 157 -23.88 -2.14 1.38
CA SER A 157 -23.15 -2.33 2.64
C SER A 157 -21.71 -2.79 2.39
N ARG A 158 -21.21 -2.59 1.16
CA ARG A 158 -19.83 -2.89 0.79
C ARG A 158 -18.85 -2.19 1.72
N ASP A 159 -17.86 -2.95 2.17
CA ASP A 159 -16.88 -2.48 3.14
C ASP A 159 -15.46 -2.77 2.67
N TRP A 160 -14.74 -1.69 2.34
CA TRP A 160 -13.35 -1.67 1.92
C TRP A 160 -12.38 -1.29 3.04
N SER A 161 -12.85 -1.13 4.29
CA SER A 161 -12.04 -0.65 5.41
C SER A 161 -10.79 -1.49 5.68
N LYS A 162 -10.80 -2.79 5.32
CA LYS A 162 -9.67 -3.72 5.47
C LYS A 162 -8.74 -3.77 4.26
N VAL A 163 -9.03 -3.06 3.18
CA VAL A 163 -8.26 -3.06 1.93
C VAL A 163 -7.42 -1.78 1.85
N THR A 164 -6.19 -1.92 1.35
CA THR A 164 -5.35 -0.75 0.99
C THR A 164 -6.03 0.02 -0.13
N ARG A 165 -6.23 1.33 0.05
CA ARG A 165 -7.03 2.12 -0.89
C ARG A 165 -6.69 3.60 -0.80
N LEU A 166 -7.14 4.35 -1.80
CA LEU A 166 -7.12 5.80 -1.76
C LEU A 166 -8.46 6.32 -1.26
N GLU A 167 -8.40 7.37 -0.46
CA GLU A 167 -9.56 8.08 0.05
C GLU A 167 -9.37 9.58 -0.07
N ALA A 168 -10.49 10.31 -0.01
CA ALA A 168 -10.50 11.75 0.15
C ALA A 168 -11.63 12.20 1.08
N ARG A 169 -11.32 13.10 2.03
CA ARG A 169 -12.31 13.70 2.92
C ARG A 169 -11.94 15.11 3.33
N SER A 170 -12.88 15.83 3.93
CA SER A 170 -12.60 17.16 4.48
C SER A 170 -11.57 17.09 5.59
N SER A 171 -10.67 18.07 5.64
CA SER A 171 -9.68 18.19 6.70
C SER A 171 -10.30 18.55 8.05
N GLU A 172 -9.72 18.00 9.11
CA GLU A 172 -10.13 18.23 10.50
C GLU A 172 -8.93 18.71 11.33
N GLN A 173 -9.11 19.77 12.13
CA GLN A 173 -8.03 20.33 12.96
C GLN A 173 -7.90 19.59 14.29
N ILE A 174 -7.67 18.29 14.20
CA ILE A 174 -7.31 17.40 15.32
C ILE A 174 -5.99 16.72 15.01
N LEU A 175 -5.29 16.21 16.01
CA LEU A 175 -3.97 15.57 15.83
C LEU A 175 -4.01 14.54 14.68
N PRO A 176 -3.02 14.53 13.76
CA PRO A 176 -3.03 13.63 12.61
C PRO A 176 -3.23 12.15 12.96
N SER A 177 -2.70 11.68 14.08
CA SER A 177 -2.90 10.30 14.56
C SER A 177 -4.33 9.96 14.97
N GLN A 178 -5.15 10.97 15.27
CA GLN A 178 -6.58 10.84 15.59
C GLN A 178 -7.46 11.14 14.37
N ALA A 179 -6.95 11.89 13.39
CA ALA A 179 -7.69 12.33 12.22
C ALA A 179 -7.92 11.25 11.16
N GLN A 180 -7.24 10.10 11.25
CA GLN A 180 -7.43 8.97 10.34
C GLN A 180 -7.32 9.36 8.85
N GLY A 181 -6.32 10.18 8.49
CA GLY A 181 -6.12 10.69 7.14
C GLY A 181 -6.79 12.03 6.85
N ALA A 182 -7.66 12.53 7.74
CA ALA A 182 -8.25 13.87 7.63
C ALA A 182 -7.31 15.01 8.06
N ASN A 183 -6.08 14.73 8.49
CA ASN A 183 -5.12 15.78 8.83
C ASN A 183 -3.67 15.29 8.75
N PHE A 184 -2.76 16.22 8.49
CA PHE A 184 -1.32 16.03 8.44
C PHE A 184 -0.62 17.32 8.88
N ARG A 185 0.59 17.21 9.45
CA ARG A 185 1.44 18.36 9.78
C ARG A 185 2.66 18.37 8.90
N LEU A 186 2.52 18.91 7.69
CA LEU A 186 3.55 18.83 6.65
C LEU A 186 4.86 19.54 7.03
N ASP A 187 4.77 20.56 7.89
CA ASP A 187 5.89 21.30 8.49
C ASP A 187 6.32 20.75 9.87
N GLY A 188 5.63 19.71 10.35
CA GLY A 188 5.83 19.12 11.68
C GLY A 188 5.07 19.80 12.83
N LEU A 189 4.35 20.89 12.57
CA LEU A 189 3.75 21.71 13.63
C LEU A 189 2.29 22.06 13.37
N THR A 190 1.95 22.44 12.15
CA THR A 190 0.69 23.08 11.81
C THR A 190 -0.26 22.08 11.17
N ASP A 191 -1.47 21.97 11.71
CA ASP A 191 -2.55 21.20 11.08
C ASP A 191 -2.91 21.79 9.71
N LEU A 192 -3.43 20.95 8.82
CA LEU A 192 -3.99 21.44 7.56
C LEU A 192 -5.10 22.45 7.84
N SER A 193 -5.21 23.46 6.98
CA SER A 193 -6.34 24.39 7.01
C SER A 193 -7.66 23.61 6.98
N PRO A 194 -8.69 24.05 7.72
CA PRO A 194 -9.94 23.31 7.81
C PRO A 194 -10.70 23.33 6.47
N ASN A 195 -11.49 22.29 6.23
CA ASN A 195 -12.37 22.12 5.05
C ASN A 195 -11.67 21.92 3.69
N LEU A 196 -10.35 21.72 3.66
CA LEU A 196 -9.68 21.24 2.45
C LEU A 196 -10.13 19.82 2.15
N VAL A 197 -10.25 19.44 0.88
CA VAL A 197 -10.41 18.03 0.50
C VAL A 197 -9.02 17.41 0.47
N VAL A 198 -8.71 16.60 1.48
CA VAL A 198 -7.43 15.91 1.63
C VAL A 198 -7.54 14.52 1.04
N ALA A 199 -6.67 14.19 0.09
CA ALA A 199 -6.53 12.83 -0.42
C ALA A 199 -5.33 12.12 0.20
N TYR A 200 -5.53 10.86 0.55
CA TYR A 200 -4.53 10.02 1.17
C TYR A 200 -4.62 8.57 0.71
N LEU A 201 -3.49 7.87 0.79
CA LEU A 201 -3.44 6.42 0.78
C LEU A 201 -3.63 5.91 2.21
N VAL A 202 -4.53 4.95 2.42
CA VAL A 202 -4.64 4.20 3.67
C VAL A 202 -4.14 2.77 3.49
N ILE A 203 -3.29 2.31 4.41
CA ILE A 203 -2.78 0.94 4.47
C ILE A 203 -3.21 0.36 5.83
N PRO A 204 -4.31 -0.42 5.88
CA PRO A 204 -4.81 -0.97 7.14
C PRO A 204 -3.86 -2.01 7.75
N ASN A 205 -3.90 -2.16 9.07
CA ASN A 205 -3.26 -3.25 9.82
C ASN A 205 -1.76 -3.43 9.52
N CYS A 206 -1.01 -2.32 9.47
CA CYS A 206 0.44 -2.32 9.32
C CYS A 206 1.13 -2.68 10.64
N PRO A 207 2.16 -3.55 10.63
CA PRO A 207 3.05 -3.69 11.77
C PRO A 207 3.66 -2.34 12.16
N GLY A 208 3.67 -2.00 13.44
CA GLY A 208 4.15 -0.69 13.93
C GLY A 208 5.60 -0.40 13.54
N LYS A 209 6.44 -1.43 13.41
CA LYS A 209 7.81 -1.32 12.89
C LYS A 209 7.86 -0.88 11.42
N ASP A 210 6.98 -1.43 10.60
CA ASP A 210 6.92 -1.09 9.18
C ASP A 210 6.35 0.33 9.00
N ALA A 211 5.34 0.70 9.80
CA ALA A 211 4.78 2.05 9.84
C ALA A 211 5.85 3.11 10.20
N TYR A 212 6.64 2.84 11.24
CA TYR A 212 7.76 3.69 11.65
C TYR A 212 8.85 3.80 10.58
N GLU A 213 9.24 2.69 9.98
CA GLU A 213 10.25 2.69 8.92
C GLU A 213 9.76 3.46 7.69
N LEU A 214 8.49 3.29 7.32
CA LEU A 214 7.85 4.07 6.24
C LEU A 214 7.81 5.58 6.54
N ALA A 215 7.43 5.97 7.76
CA ALA A 215 7.45 7.37 8.17
C ALA A 215 8.88 7.94 8.16
N THR A 216 9.88 7.16 8.58
CA THR A 216 11.29 7.59 8.52
C THR A 216 11.74 7.85 7.07
N ILE A 217 11.30 7.02 6.12
CA ILE A 217 11.62 7.16 4.70
C ILE A 217 10.91 8.38 4.09
N LEU A 218 9.61 8.55 4.35
CA LEU A 218 8.79 9.55 3.67
C LEU A 218 8.78 10.92 4.36
N ASN A 219 8.77 10.97 5.68
CA ASN A 219 8.81 12.24 6.44
C ASN A 219 10.24 12.77 6.57
N GLY A 220 11.24 11.90 6.42
CA GLY A 220 12.61 12.20 6.80
C GLY A 220 12.84 12.12 8.30
N SER A 221 14.10 12.08 8.73
CA SER A 221 14.48 11.83 10.12
C SER A 221 13.99 12.89 11.13
N GLN A 222 13.77 14.13 10.68
CA GLN A 222 13.32 15.23 11.54
C GLN A 222 11.84 15.17 11.90
N LEU A 223 11.03 14.56 11.03
CA LEU A 223 9.57 14.46 11.15
C LEU A 223 9.12 13.02 11.39
N ALA A 224 10.08 12.11 11.61
CA ALA A 224 9.82 10.74 11.98
C ALA A 224 9.40 10.66 13.45
N PRO A 225 8.49 9.73 13.81
CA PRO A 225 8.15 9.49 15.19
C PRO A 225 9.35 8.93 15.96
N ALA A 226 9.34 9.03 17.30
CA ALA A 226 10.51 8.67 18.11
C ALA A 226 10.90 7.18 18.05
N ASN A 227 9.92 6.29 17.88
CA ASN A 227 10.14 4.84 17.82
C ASN A 227 8.92 4.13 17.20
N SER A 228 9.04 2.81 16.97
CA SER A 228 8.00 1.96 16.40
C SER A 228 6.76 1.72 17.28
N SER A 229 6.73 2.32 18.46
CA SER A 229 5.63 2.24 19.43
C SER A 229 5.10 3.64 19.76
N SER A 230 5.36 4.63 18.92
CA SER A 230 4.84 5.98 19.04
C SER A 230 3.83 6.26 17.93
N ALA A 231 2.85 7.12 18.18
CA ALA A 231 2.04 7.69 17.11
C ALA A 231 2.90 8.60 16.20
N CYS A 232 2.46 8.80 14.96
CA CYS A 232 3.07 9.75 14.04
C CYS A 232 2.09 10.89 13.77
N ASP A 233 2.40 12.06 14.31
CA ASP A 233 1.59 13.28 14.19
C ASP A 233 2.25 14.32 13.27
N THR A 234 3.31 13.96 12.55
CA THR A 234 4.16 14.89 11.79
C THR A 234 4.49 14.35 10.41
N GLY A 235 4.66 15.24 9.44
CA GLY A 235 5.02 14.93 8.08
C GLY A 235 3.85 14.44 7.21
N VAL A 236 4.20 13.73 6.14
CA VAL A 236 3.28 13.21 5.12
C VAL A 236 2.69 11.84 5.49
N VAL A 237 3.31 11.12 6.43
CA VAL A 237 2.80 9.88 6.99
C VAL A 237 2.23 10.16 8.38
N SER A 238 1.03 9.65 8.65
CA SER A 238 0.37 9.72 9.94
C SER A 238 -0.16 8.36 10.35
N TYR A 239 -0.12 8.05 11.65
CA TYR A 239 -0.74 6.85 12.21
C TYR A 239 -0.91 6.94 13.74
N ALA A 240 -1.90 6.23 14.27
CA ALA A 240 -2.13 6.12 15.70
C ALA A 240 -1.12 5.20 16.39
N PHE A 241 -1.01 5.31 17.72
CA PHE A 241 -0.22 4.38 18.53
C PHE A 241 -0.51 2.92 18.16
N PRO A 242 0.50 2.09 17.82
CA PRO A 242 0.26 0.71 17.44
C PRO A 242 -0.31 -0.12 18.59
N THR A 243 -1.56 -0.54 18.45
CA THR A 243 -2.25 -1.40 19.41
C THR A 243 -2.05 -2.86 19.01
N ASN A 244 -1.65 -3.73 19.94
CA ASN A 244 -1.26 -5.12 19.63
C ASN A 244 -0.19 -5.23 18.52
N GLY A 245 0.69 -4.24 18.43
CA GLY A 245 1.79 -4.20 17.47
C GLY A 245 1.39 -3.76 16.05
N VAL A 246 0.14 -3.35 15.82
CA VAL A 246 -0.38 -2.92 14.51
C VAL A 246 -1.08 -1.56 14.56
N THR A 247 -1.10 -0.86 13.43
CA THR A 247 -1.79 0.42 13.24
C THR A 247 -2.24 0.59 11.79
N ASP A 248 -3.19 1.48 11.54
CA ASP A 248 -3.54 1.90 10.17
C ASP A 248 -2.65 3.09 9.80
N VAL A 249 -2.05 3.03 8.61
CA VAL A 249 -1.15 4.08 8.13
C VAL A 249 -1.86 4.92 7.08
N TYR A 250 -1.76 6.24 7.22
CA TYR A 250 -2.32 7.23 6.31
C TYR A 250 -1.17 8.02 5.69
N ILE A 251 -1.18 8.18 4.37
CA ILE A 251 -0.12 8.90 3.64
C ILE A 251 -0.75 9.99 2.80
N TYR A 252 -0.38 11.23 3.08
CA TYR A 252 -0.79 12.42 2.36
C TYR A 252 -0.40 12.33 0.87
N LEU A 253 -1.36 12.64 0.00
CA LEU A 253 -1.14 12.73 -1.44
C LEU A 253 -1.25 14.19 -1.91
N THR A 254 -2.37 14.85 -1.58
CA THR A 254 -2.64 16.25 -1.88
C THR A 254 -3.79 16.79 -1.03
N ALA A 255 -3.97 18.11 -1.00
CA ALA A 255 -5.15 18.78 -0.47
C ALA A 255 -5.57 19.94 -1.39
N LEU A 256 -6.87 20.17 -1.53
CA LEU A 256 -7.47 21.21 -2.38
C LEU A 256 -8.54 22.02 -1.64
#